data_AF-A0A7G2MB04-F1
#
_entry.id   AF-A0A7G2MB04-F1
#
_cell.length_a   1.000
_cell.length_b   1.000
_cell.length_c   1.000
_cell.angle_alpha   90.00
_cell.angle_beta   90.00
_cell.angle_gamma   90.00
#
_symmetry.space_group_name_H-M   'P 1'
#
loop_
_entity.id
_entity.type
_entity.pdbx_description
1 polymer ?
#
loop_
_entity_poly.entity_id
_entity_poly.type
_entity_poly.pdbx_seq_one_letter_code
_entity_poly.pdbx_strand_id
1 'polypeptide(L)'
;MNIEFHIGPRNCGKSVFVEQKMENFNKLFYIATLPQFKIYTNTIISHRKRRSQKWTTIELSFNLEEDIHNIKKQIYEFCPNCAILLDGLWTWYVFQNKIGNTKINALAFADFIIEIVNSLNAKWFFVDICNQTKTENDLYAIHNKIIEKLNINTIIDWRYE
;
A
#
# COMPACT_ATOMS: atom_id res chain seq x y z
N MET A 1 16.11 -8.79 -1.90
CA MET A 1 15.38 -7.55 -1.53
C MET A 1 13.97 -7.93 -1.15
N ASN A 2 13.46 -7.36 -0.06
CA ASN A 2 12.22 -7.82 0.59
C ASN A 2 10.99 -7.08 0.05
N ILE A 3 10.84 -6.93 -1.27
CA ILE A 3 9.74 -6.16 -1.86
C ILE A 3 9.16 -6.87 -3.08
N GLU A 4 7.83 -6.92 -3.18
CA GLU A 4 7.08 -7.35 -4.37
C GLU A 4 6.05 -6.28 -4.72
N PHE A 5 5.89 -6.01 -6.03
CA PHE A 5 4.96 -5.00 -6.51
C PHE A 5 3.97 -5.62 -7.49
N HIS A 6 2.71 -5.69 -7.08
CA HIS A 6 1.59 -6.21 -7.87
C HIS A 6 0.78 -5.06 -8.44
N ILE A 7 0.73 -4.97 -9.76
CA ILE A 7 -0.07 -3.98 -10.48
C ILE A 7 -1.09 -4.67 -11.37
N GLY A 8 -2.25 -4.03 -11.57
CA GLY A 8 -3.27 -4.60 -12.44
C GLY A 8 -4.60 -3.84 -12.39
N PRO A 9 -5.58 -4.22 -13.22
CA PRO A 9 -6.89 -3.59 -13.21
C PRO A 9 -7.60 -3.79 -11.87
N ARG A 10 -8.67 -3.02 -11.62
CA ARG A 10 -9.51 -3.24 -10.44
C ARG A 10 -10.14 -4.63 -10.50
N ASN A 11 -10.34 -5.26 -9.33
CA ASN A 11 -11.04 -6.54 -9.19
C ASN A 11 -10.41 -7.76 -9.92
N CYS A 12 -9.12 -7.72 -10.27
CA CYS A 12 -8.41 -8.85 -10.90
C CYS A 12 -7.85 -9.91 -9.93
N GLY A 13 -8.23 -9.87 -8.64
CA GLY A 13 -7.76 -10.87 -7.66
C GLY A 13 -6.39 -10.62 -7.03
N LYS A 14 -5.60 -9.66 -7.52
CA LYS A 14 -4.25 -9.34 -7.00
C LYS A 14 -4.16 -9.20 -5.47
N SER A 15 -5.08 -8.46 -4.84
CA SER A 15 -5.09 -8.30 -3.37
C SER A 15 -5.34 -9.63 -2.65
N VAL A 16 -6.24 -10.46 -3.19
CA VAL A 16 -6.57 -11.77 -2.60
C VAL A 16 -5.37 -12.71 -2.69
N PHE A 17 -4.69 -12.74 -3.83
CA PHE A 17 -3.47 -13.53 -4.01
C PHE A 17 -2.38 -13.14 -3.01
N VAL A 18 -2.11 -11.84 -2.88
CA VAL A 18 -1.10 -11.33 -1.96
C VAL A 18 -1.46 -11.64 -0.50
N GLU A 19 -2.72 -11.42 -0.11
CA GLU A 19 -3.21 -11.78 1.24
C GLU A 19 -2.96 -13.26 1.56
N GLN A 20 -3.29 -14.18 0.64
CA GLN A 20 -3.05 -15.62 0.81
C GLN A 20 -1.57 -15.97 0.91
N LYS A 21 -0.73 -15.37 0.05
CA LYS A 21 0.73 -15.58 0.05
C LYS A 21 1.36 -15.14 1.37
N MET A 22 0.82 -14.09 1.98
CA MET A 22 1.32 -13.53 3.23
C MET A 22 0.97 -14.39 4.46
N GLU A 23 0.00 -15.31 4.42
CA GLU A 23 -0.39 -16.08 5.63
C GLU A 23 0.73 -16.94 6.25
N ASN A 24 1.80 -17.19 5.50
CA ASN A 24 3.00 -17.90 5.95
C ASN A 24 3.90 -17.07 6.89
N PHE A 25 3.68 -15.76 7.01
CA PHE A 25 4.45 -14.91 7.93
C PHE A 25 3.83 -14.92 9.34
N ASN A 26 4.66 -14.62 10.34
CA ASN A 26 4.23 -14.67 11.74
C ASN A 26 3.36 -13.47 12.12
N LYS A 27 3.66 -12.30 11.54
CA LYS A 27 2.93 -11.06 11.82
C LYS A 27 2.68 -10.29 10.53
N LEU A 28 1.44 -9.84 10.38
CA LEU A 28 0.94 -9.24 9.15
C LEU A 28 0.39 -7.85 9.42
N PHE A 29 0.80 -6.89 8.61
CA PHE A 29 0.28 -5.53 8.66
C PHE A 29 -0.44 -5.20 7.36
N TYR A 30 -1.62 -4.59 7.47
CA TYR A 30 -2.34 -4.03 6.33
C TYR A 30 -2.45 -2.52 6.53
N ILE A 31 -1.92 -1.75 5.58
CA ILE A 31 -2.09 -0.31 5.53
C ILE A 31 -3.37 -0.01 4.75
N ALA A 32 -4.40 0.47 5.45
CA ALA A 32 -5.72 0.70 4.89
C ALA A 32 -5.81 2.07 4.20
N THR A 33 -5.79 2.07 2.87
CA THR A 33 -5.80 3.29 2.04
C THR A 33 -7.20 3.78 1.64
N LEU A 34 -8.25 3.00 1.93
CA LEU A 34 -9.62 3.39 1.65
C LEU A 34 -10.16 4.25 2.80
N PRO A 35 -10.74 5.44 2.52
CA PRO A 35 -11.35 6.25 3.55
C PRO A 35 -12.63 5.59 4.09
N GLN A 36 -12.97 5.88 5.34
CA GLN A 36 -14.16 5.38 6.05
C GLN A 36 -15.46 6.07 5.58
N PHE A 37 -15.63 6.19 4.27
CA PHE A 37 -16.83 6.74 3.65
C PHE A 37 -17.84 5.63 3.37
N LYS A 38 -19.13 5.98 3.43
CA LYS A 38 -20.26 5.06 3.21
C LYS A 38 -20.14 4.25 1.91
N ILE A 39 -19.57 4.86 0.87
CA ILE A 39 -19.37 4.21 -0.44
C ILE A 39 -18.34 3.07 -0.42
N TYR A 40 -17.42 3.05 0.55
CA TYR A 40 -16.37 2.03 0.68
C TYR A 40 -16.64 1.02 1.79
N THR A 41 -17.67 1.23 2.62
CA THR A 41 -17.97 0.38 3.78
C THR A 41 -18.05 -1.10 3.41
N ASN A 42 -18.76 -1.46 2.34
CA ASN A 42 -18.89 -2.86 1.92
C ASN A 42 -17.54 -3.46 1.49
N THR A 43 -16.71 -2.69 0.79
CA THR A 43 -15.35 -3.10 0.39
C THR A 43 -14.46 -3.31 1.61
N ILE A 44 -14.49 -2.37 2.57
CA ILE A 44 -13.72 -2.46 3.82
C ILE A 44 -14.14 -3.69 4.62
N ILE A 45 -15.45 -3.93 4.76
CA ILE A 45 -15.98 -5.13 5.45
C ILE A 45 -15.52 -6.41 4.73
N SER A 46 -15.61 -6.46 3.41
CA SER A 46 -15.15 -7.59 2.62
C SER A 46 -13.66 -7.86 2.83
N HIS A 47 -12.83 -6.82 2.81
CA HIS A 47 -11.39 -6.91 3.01
C HIS A 47 -11.05 -7.43 4.42
N ARG A 48 -11.72 -6.90 5.44
CA ARG A 48 -11.52 -7.35 6.83
C ARG A 48 -11.90 -8.82 7.03
N LYS A 49 -12.98 -9.30 6.38
CA LYS A 49 -13.43 -10.71 6.50
C LYS A 49 -12.44 -11.73 5.93
N ARG A 50 -11.57 -11.34 5.00
CA ARG A 50 -10.58 -12.26 4.41
C ARG A 50 -9.36 -12.49 5.29
N ARG A 51 -9.11 -11.60 6.25
CA ARG A 51 -7.87 -11.56 7.02
C ARG A 51 -8.00 -12.35 8.32
N SER A 52 -7.03 -13.21 8.59
CA SER A 52 -6.93 -13.95 9.85
C SER A 52 -6.62 -13.02 11.04
N GLN A 53 -6.68 -13.54 12.27
CA GLN A 53 -6.36 -12.77 13.48
C GLN A 53 -4.91 -12.28 13.56
N LYS A 54 -4.01 -12.79 12.70
CA LYS A 54 -2.60 -12.34 12.62
C LYS A 54 -2.46 -10.93 12.04
N TRP A 55 -3.49 -10.44 11.34
CA TRP A 55 -3.46 -9.16 10.66
C TRP A 55 -3.74 -8.01 11.63
N THR A 56 -2.80 -7.08 11.71
CA THR A 56 -3.01 -5.76 12.29
C THR A 56 -3.31 -4.78 11.17
N THR A 57 -4.46 -4.09 11.26
CA THR A 57 -4.83 -3.05 10.29
C THR A 57 -4.41 -1.69 10.82
N ILE A 58 -3.67 -0.94 10.01
CA ILE A 58 -3.28 0.45 10.25
C ILE A 58 -4.18 1.32 9.37
N GLU A 59 -5.12 2.00 9.99
CA GLU A 59 -6.03 2.92 9.30
C GLU A 59 -5.32 4.26 9.06
N LEU A 60 -5.39 4.77 7.83
CA LEU A 60 -4.83 6.06 7.46
C LEU A 60 -5.84 7.19 7.73
N SER A 61 -5.35 8.28 8.31
CA SER A 61 -6.14 9.50 8.55
C SER A 61 -6.11 10.47 7.36
N PHE A 62 -5.26 10.21 6.36
CA PHE A 62 -4.97 11.13 5.25
C PHE A 62 -4.35 12.45 5.73
N ASN A 63 -3.58 12.33 6.82
CA ASN A 63 -2.64 13.32 7.31
C ASN A 63 -1.26 12.68 7.25
N LEU A 64 -0.52 13.00 6.19
CA LEU A 64 0.68 12.26 5.80
C LEU A 64 1.73 12.11 6.91
N GLU A 65 2.01 13.19 7.67
CA GLU A 65 2.98 13.15 8.76
C GLU A 65 2.52 12.24 9.91
N GLU A 66 1.25 12.34 10.28
CA GLU A 66 0.62 11.50 11.30
C GLU A 66 0.57 10.03 10.86
N ASP A 67 0.22 9.78 9.59
CA ASP A 67 0.19 8.45 8.99
C ASP A 67 1.57 7.79 9.01
N ILE A 68 2.62 8.52 8.59
CA ILE A 68 4.01 8.03 8.64
C ILE A 68 4.40 7.70 10.08
N HIS A 69 4.14 8.62 11.02
CA HIS A 69 4.46 8.43 12.42
C HIS A 69 3.74 7.20 12.99
N ASN A 70 2.46 7.05 12.71
CA ASN A 70 1.62 5.95 13.17
C ASN A 70 2.06 4.60 12.57
N ILE A 71 2.35 4.56 11.27
CA ILE A 71 2.88 3.36 10.60
C ILE A 71 4.20 2.92 11.25
N LYS A 72 5.16 3.85 11.37
CA LYS A 72 6.44 3.53 12.01
C LYS A 72 6.22 3.05 13.44
N LYS A 73 5.47 3.80 14.26
CA LYS A 73 5.19 3.43 15.66
C LYS A 73 4.58 2.04 15.82
N GLN A 74 3.59 1.68 15.00
CA GLN A 74 2.93 0.37 15.09
C GLN A 74 3.79 -0.79 14.59
N ILE A 75 4.80 -0.52 13.75
CA ILE A 75 5.63 -1.56 13.11
C ILE A 75 7.04 -1.65 13.75
N TYR A 76 7.56 -0.57 14.33
CA TYR A 76 8.93 -0.44 14.86
C TYR A 76 9.29 -1.48 15.94
N GLU A 77 8.30 -2.14 16.54
CA GLU A 77 8.48 -3.13 17.59
C GLU A 77 8.68 -4.59 17.11
N PHE A 78 8.80 -4.87 15.80
CA PHE A 78 8.61 -6.26 15.32
C PHE A 78 9.81 -7.02 14.73
N CYS A 79 9.81 -8.29 15.12
CA CYS A 79 10.69 -9.43 14.84
C CYS A 79 11.08 -9.62 13.35
N PRO A 80 12.22 -10.28 13.04
CA PRO A 80 12.41 -10.90 11.74
C PRO A 80 11.19 -11.76 11.36
N ASN A 81 10.78 -11.72 10.08
CA ASN A 81 9.61 -12.43 9.52
C ASN A 81 8.23 -11.74 9.69
N CYS A 82 8.19 -10.40 9.69
CA CYS A 82 6.95 -9.64 9.49
C CYS A 82 6.75 -9.28 8.00
N ALA A 83 5.49 -9.16 7.59
CA ALA A 83 5.11 -8.72 6.25
C ALA A 83 4.09 -7.58 6.30
N ILE A 84 4.24 -6.63 5.37
CA ILE A 84 3.42 -5.43 5.27
C ILE A 84 2.78 -5.40 3.87
N LEU A 85 1.46 -5.28 3.85
CA LEU A 85 0.67 -5.04 2.65
C LEU A 85 0.27 -3.57 2.61
N LEU A 86 0.71 -2.88 1.56
CA LEU A 86 0.21 -1.57 1.19
C LEU A 86 -0.62 -1.73 -0.09
N ASP A 87 -1.94 -1.71 0.07
CA ASP A 87 -2.91 -1.89 -1.02
C ASP A 87 -3.56 -0.54 -1.36
N GLY A 88 -3.24 0.02 -2.54
CA GLY A 88 -3.85 1.23 -3.09
C GLY A 88 -3.06 2.52 -2.85
N LEU A 89 -1.78 2.57 -3.24
CA LEU A 89 -0.97 3.81 -3.23
C LEU A 89 -1.67 4.96 -3.95
N TRP A 90 -2.21 4.70 -5.15
CA TRP A 90 -2.96 5.72 -5.90
C TRP A 90 -4.14 6.28 -5.09
N THR A 91 -4.85 5.39 -4.41
CA THR A 91 -6.03 5.77 -3.63
C THR A 91 -5.63 6.65 -2.47
N TRP A 92 -4.55 6.29 -1.76
CA TRP A 92 -3.99 7.13 -0.71
C TRP A 92 -3.57 8.51 -1.23
N TYR A 93 -2.81 8.56 -2.33
CA TYR A 93 -2.37 9.82 -2.94
C TYR A 93 -3.55 10.74 -3.31
N VAL A 94 -4.58 10.19 -3.96
CA VAL A 94 -5.77 10.94 -4.37
C VAL A 94 -6.52 11.46 -3.17
N PHE A 95 -6.72 10.66 -2.11
CA PHE A 95 -7.44 11.12 -0.92
C PHE A 95 -6.62 12.08 -0.08
N GLN A 96 -5.31 11.88 0.08
CA GLN A 96 -4.42 12.88 0.68
C GLN A 96 -4.59 14.25 -0.01
N ASN A 97 -4.63 14.26 -1.35
CA ASN A 97 -4.82 15.49 -2.10
C ASN A 97 -6.27 15.98 -2.19
N LYS A 98 -7.27 15.18 -1.82
CA LYS A 98 -8.68 15.60 -1.85
C LYS A 98 -9.15 16.11 -0.49
N ILE A 99 -8.89 15.34 0.56
CA ILE A 99 -9.42 15.55 1.92
C ILE A 99 -8.33 15.79 2.96
N GLY A 100 -7.07 15.54 2.62
CA GLY A 100 -5.95 15.81 3.50
C GLY A 100 -5.72 17.31 3.71
N ASN A 101 -5.10 17.59 4.84
CA ASN A 101 -4.66 18.91 5.32
C ASN A 101 -3.56 19.54 4.46
N THR A 102 -2.75 18.72 3.79
CA THR A 102 -1.65 19.19 2.93
C THR A 102 -1.76 18.60 1.54
N LYS A 103 -1.68 19.46 0.51
CA LYS A 103 -1.54 19.02 -0.88
C LYS A 103 -0.09 18.63 -1.13
N ILE A 104 0.11 17.56 -1.89
CA ILE A 104 1.43 17.00 -2.13
C ILE A 104 1.53 16.54 -3.58
N ASN A 105 2.65 16.84 -4.22
CA ASN A 105 2.92 16.33 -5.56
C ASN A 105 3.30 14.84 -5.52
N ALA A 106 3.14 14.16 -6.66
CA ALA A 106 3.39 12.73 -6.81
C ALA A 106 4.80 12.29 -6.37
N LEU A 107 5.84 13.04 -6.74
CA LEU A 107 7.22 12.67 -6.46
C LEU A 107 7.57 12.80 -4.97
N ALA A 108 7.05 13.83 -4.30
CA ALA A 108 7.20 14.00 -2.86
C ALA A 108 6.42 12.92 -2.10
N PHE A 109 5.22 12.57 -2.56
CA PHE A 109 4.46 11.45 -1.98
C PHE A 109 5.25 10.14 -2.08
N ALA A 110 5.87 9.86 -3.23
CA ALA A 110 6.74 8.70 -3.39
C ALA A 110 7.95 8.71 -2.44
N ASP A 111 8.57 9.86 -2.19
CA ASP A 111 9.68 9.98 -1.21
C ASP A 111 9.27 9.53 0.18
N PHE A 112 8.06 9.89 0.63
CA PHE A 112 7.53 9.45 1.92
C PHE A 112 7.34 7.93 1.99
N ILE A 113 6.84 7.31 0.93
CA ILE A 113 6.71 5.85 0.86
C ILE A 113 8.10 5.20 0.93
N ILE A 114 9.06 5.71 0.17
CA ILE A 114 10.44 5.22 0.17
C ILE A 114 11.07 5.33 1.57
N GLU A 115 10.83 6.45 2.26
CA GLU A 115 11.31 6.67 3.63
C GLU A 115 10.73 5.63 4.60
N ILE A 116 9.41 5.40 4.56
CA ILE A 116 8.76 4.38 5.39
C ILE A 116 9.38 3.01 5.13
N VAL A 117 9.50 2.61 3.87
CA VAL A 117 10.04 1.30 3.48
C VAL A 117 11.46 1.11 3.97
N ASN A 118 12.33 2.10 3.76
CA ASN A 118 13.73 2.04 4.18
C ASN A 118 13.89 2.06 5.71
N SER A 119 12.93 2.62 6.43
CA SER A 119 12.95 2.65 7.91
C SER A 119 12.50 1.35 8.58
N LEU A 120 11.90 0.42 7.83
CA LEU A 120 11.27 -0.78 8.36
C LEU A 120 11.85 -2.05 7.73
N ASN A 121 12.50 -2.88 8.55
CA ASN A 121 13.06 -4.17 8.12
C ASN A 121 11.96 -5.25 8.02
N ALA A 122 11.17 -5.21 6.95
CA ALA A 122 10.03 -6.10 6.71
C ALA A 122 9.97 -6.60 5.26
N LYS A 123 9.16 -7.65 5.02
CA LYS A 123 8.73 -8.01 3.66
C LYS A 123 7.57 -7.12 3.23
N TRP A 124 7.77 -6.34 2.18
CA TRP A 124 6.77 -5.44 1.61
C TRP A 124 6.08 -6.07 0.41
N PHE A 125 4.76 -5.94 0.39
CA PHE A 125 3.91 -6.22 -0.75
C PHE A 125 3.14 -4.95 -1.09
N PHE A 126 3.43 -4.41 -2.27
CA PHE A 126 2.66 -3.32 -2.85
C PHE A 126 1.60 -3.89 -3.76
N VAL A 127 0.36 -3.47 -3.59
CA VAL A 127 -0.73 -3.78 -4.51
C VAL A 127 -1.32 -2.45 -4.96
N ASP A 128 -1.39 -2.22 -6.26
CA ASP A 128 -2.02 -1.00 -6.76
C ASP A 128 -2.66 -1.20 -8.14
N ILE A 129 -3.52 -0.27 -8.52
CA ILE A 129 -4.08 -0.27 -9.86
C ILE A 129 -3.00 0.06 -10.90
N CYS A 130 -3.11 -0.52 -12.09
CA CYS A 130 -2.55 0.10 -13.29
C CYS A 130 -3.69 0.29 -14.29
N ASN A 131 -3.99 1.54 -14.62
CA ASN A 131 -4.87 1.88 -15.73
C ASN A 131 -4.16 2.88 -16.64
N GLN A 132 -4.69 3.04 -17.86
CA GLN A 132 -4.11 3.84 -18.93
C GLN A 132 -5.04 5.01 -19.28
N THR A 133 -5.01 6.08 -18.51
CA THR A 133 -5.70 7.34 -18.77
C THR A 133 -4.78 8.54 -18.48
N LYS A 134 -5.00 9.66 -19.17
CA LYS A 134 -4.14 10.87 -19.11
C LYS A 134 -4.00 11.51 -17.72
N THR A 135 -4.89 11.20 -16.77
CA THR A 135 -4.82 11.64 -15.36
C THR A 135 -3.84 10.83 -14.50
N GLU A 136 -3.20 9.80 -15.06
CA GLU A 136 -2.33 8.86 -14.33
C GLU A 136 -0.83 9.14 -14.50
N ASN A 137 -0.42 10.31 -15.02
CA ASN A 137 0.99 10.71 -15.02
C ASN A 137 1.59 10.69 -13.61
N ASP A 138 0.82 11.12 -12.61
CA ASP A 138 1.22 11.08 -11.20
C ASP A 138 1.34 9.64 -10.68
N LEU A 139 0.43 8.74 -11.09
CA LEU A 139 0.49 7.32 -10.74
C LEU A 139 1.77 6.68 -11.25
N TYR A 140 2.06 6.86 -12.55
CA TYR A 140 3.30 6.36 -13.16
C TYR A 140 4.53 6.98 -12.52
N ALA A 141 4.51 8.29 -12.21
CA ALA A 141 5.61 8.95 -11.52
C ALA A 141 5.86 8.37 -10.13
N ILE A 142 4.80 8.09 -9.36
CA ILE A 142 4.88 7.42 -8.05
C ILE A 142 5.46 6.03 -8.21
N HIS A 143 4.89 5.19 -9.07
CA HIS A 143 5.33 3.81 -9.28
C HIS A 143 6.78 3.75 -9.74
N ASN A 144 7.16 4.50 -10.78
CA ASN A 144 8.52 4.49 -11.33
C ASN A 144 9.55 4.93 -10.30
N LYS A 145 9.27 5.99 -9.54
CA LYS A 145 10.19 6.46 -8.52
C LYS A 145 10.37 5.45 -7.39
N ILE A 146 9.29 4.83 -6.91
CA ILE A 146 9.35 3.77 -5.89
C ILE A 146 10.16 2.57 -6.42
N ILE A 147 9.87 2.11 -7.64
CA ILE A 147 10.56 0.97 -8.28
C ILE A 147 12.05 1.26 -8.42
N GLU A 148 12.42 2.42 -8.95
CA GLU A 148 13.82 2.82 -9.17
C GLU A 148 14.57 2.95 -7.82
N LYS A 149 14.03 3.74 -6.89
CA LYS A 149 14.73 4.06 -5.64
C LYS A 149 14.84 2.90 -4.67
N LEU A 150 13.89 1.96 -4.73
CA LEU A 150 13.93 0.74 -3.93
C LEU A 150 14.50 -0.46 -4.69
N ASN A 151 14.99 -0.28 -5.93
CA ASN A 151 15.51 -1.34 -6.81
C ASN A 151 14.58 -2.58 -6.87
N ILE A 152 13.28 -2.35 -7.09
CA ILE A 152 12.27 -3.42 -7.11
C ILE A 152 12.40 -4.22 -8.41
N ASN A 153 12.90 -5.45 -8.29
CA ASN A 153 13.07 -6.37 -9.42
C ASN A 153 11.94 -7.40 -9.57
N THR A 154 10.96 -7.41 -8.65
CA THR A 154 9.82 -8.34 -8.69
C THR A 154 8.53 -7.54 -8.87
N ILE A 155 8.17 -7.33 -10.14
CA ILE A 155 6.92 -6.66 -10.54
C ILE A 155 6.04 -7.71 -11.21
N ILE A 156 4.82 -7.86 -10.71
CA ILE A 156 3.83 -8.82 -11.21
C ILE A 156 2.68 -8.00 -11.80
N ASP A 157 2.45 -8.18 -13.09
CA ASP A 157 1.46 -7.43 -13.86
C ASP A 157 0.26 -8.31 -14.22
N TRP A 158 -0.85 -8.07 -13.53
CA TRP A 158 -2.09 -8.84 -13.62
C TRP A 158 -2.98 -8.42 -14.79
N ARG A 159 -2.46 -7.66 -15.75
CA ARG A 159 -3.18 -7.35 -17.01
C ARG A 159 -3.21 -8.54 -17.97
N TYR A 160 -2.31 -9.50 -17.81
CA TYR A 160 -2.09 -10.60 -18.74
C TYR A 160 -2.28 -11.99 -18.11
N GLU A 161 -2.87 -12.04 -16.91
CA GLU A 161 -3.27 -13.26 -16.20
C GLU A 161 -4.78 -13.52 -16.37
#